data_AF-V1GT25-F1
#
_entry.id   AF-V1GT25-F1
#
_cell.length_a   1.000
_cell.length_b   1.000
_cell.length_c   1.000
_cell.angle_alpha   90.00
_cell.angle_beta   90.00
_cell.angle_gamma   90.00
#
_symmetry.space_group_name_H-M   'P 1'
#
loop_
_entity.id
_entity.type
_entity.pdbx_description
1 polymer ?
#
loop_
_entity_poly.entity_id
_entity_poly.type
_entity_poly.pdbx_seq_one_letter_code
_entity_poly.pdbx_strand_id
1 'polypeptide(L)'
;MPFTTVFCIFINLGLGETINLAKNAVPATRRVNSKPLSGDITLWASDVGAISADAVGEITDNGTMASANTPGWWRVAVSNSDTVADFPTYPDGSKLYSYGYLFVEKIGEVWFQHYYAHMGANAKRQDWGTEPNTSRPWIIDYNTANKPSADDVGALPITGGQLNGPLGIGTDNVLGGNSIVLGDHDTGLKQNGDGLLDIYANGVQVFRFQNDTLESKKAINVTGRLTPTDYGNFDARYLTAGNAYTKNESDNRYVQNIQRGAPVWPGKVDEYGPAEAPAGCFLTQARHDTTTAYGVTFAYRPLQMWVGNGWRTING
;
A
#
# COMPACT_ATOMS: atom_id res chain seq x y z
N MET A 1 46.35 -87.26 47.92
CA MET A 1 45.09 -87.19 47.16
C MET A 1 45.43 -87.50 45.70
N PRO A 2 44.94 -88.60 45.11
CA PRO A 2 45.31 -88.96 43.75
C PRO A 2 44.54 -88.09 42.76
N PHE A 3 45.23 -87.62 41.73
CA PHE A 3 44.61 -86.99 40.57
C PHE A 3 43.89 -88.06 39.74
N THR A 4 42.58 -87.97 39.63
CA THR A 4 41.79 -88.80 38.69
C THR A 4 42.01 -88.24 37.29
N THR A 5 42.77 -88.96 36.46
CA THR A 5 42.89 -88.65 35.04
C THR A 5 41.55 -88.91 34.36
N VAL A 6 40.76 -87.86 34.14
CA VAL A 6 39.57 -87.94 33.28
C VAL A 6 40.08 -88.05 31.84
N PHE A 7 40.11 -89.28 31.33
CA PHE A 7 40.44 -89.57 29.95
C PHE A 7 39.28 -89.06 29.08
N CYS A 8 39.35 -87.81 28.61
CA CYS A 8 38.43 -87.31 27.61
C CYS A 8 38.73 -88.03 26.29
N ILE A 9 38.01 -89.12 26.03
CA ILE A 9 37.94 -89.71 24.69
C ILE A 9 37.21 -88.69 23.82
N PHE A 10 37.96 -87.97 22.99
CA PHE A 10 37.39 -87.37 21.80
C PHE A 10 36.94 -88.52 20.91
N ILE A 11 35.64 -88.84 20.93
CA ILE A 11 35.05 -89.75 19.96
C ILE A 11 35.07 -89.01 18.63
N ASN A 12 36.17 -89.14 17.88
CA ASN A 12 36.22 -88.66 16.50
C ASN A 12 35.29 -89.57 15.69
N LEU A 13 34.11 -89.06 15.35
CA LEU A 13 33.18 -89.74 14.47
C LEU A 13 33.90 -90.10 13.17
N GLY A 14 33.85 -91.37 12.76
CA GLY A 14 34.37 -91.75 11.46
C GLY A 14 33.63 -91.03 10.32
N LEU A 15 34.20 -90.99 9.11
CA LEU A 15 33.55 -90.38 7.94
C LEU A 15 32.15 -90.96 7.69
N GLY A 16 31.98 -92.28 7.89
CA GLY A 16 30.67 -92.94 7.76
C GLY A 16 29.66 -92.54 8.84
N GLU A 17 30.09 -92.36 10.09
CA GLU A 17 29.22 -91.90 11.18
C GLU A 17 28.83 -90.42 11.01
N THR A 18 29.77 -89.60 10.55
CA THR A 18 29.53 -88.19 10.21
C THR A 18 28.49 -88.05 9.09
N ILE A 19 28.62 -88.85 8.02
CA ILE A 19 27.62 -88.88 6.93
C ILE A 19 26.24 -89.32 7.45
N ASN A 20 26.19 -90.33 8.32
CA ASN A 20 24.92 -90.81 8.86
C ASN A 20 24.23 -89.80 9.80
N LEU A 21 25.00 -89.07 10.61
CA LEU A 21 24.47 -87.97 11.42
C LEU A 21 24.03 -86.77 10.58
N ALA A 22 24.72 -86.50 9.45
CA ALA A 22 24.42 -85.38 8.56
C ALA A 22 23.25 -85.65 7.59
N LYS A 23 22.89 -86.92 7.31
CA LYS A 23 21.88 -87.33 6.30
C LYS A 23 20.49 -86.71 6.46
N ASN A 24 20.19 -86.05 7.58
CA ASN A 24 18.94 -85.32 7.81
C ASN A 24 19.15 -84.03 8.63
N ALA A 25 20.36 -83.48 8.69
CA ALA A 25 20.67 -82.30 9.51
C ALA A 25 19.81 -81.07 9.13
N VAL A 26 19.41 -80.98 7.85
CA VAL A 26 18.31 -80.13 7.38
C VAL A 26 17.22 -81.03 6.83
N PRO A 27 16.09 -81.22 7.54
CA PRO A 27 14.98 -82.02 7.04
C PRO A 27 14.47 -81.45 5.71
N ALA A 28 14.28 -82.29 4.68
CA ALA A 28 13.77 -81.87 3.36
C ALA A 28 12.34 -81.30 3.42
N THR A 29 11.64 -81.48 4.54
CA THR A 29 10.34 -80.85 4.83
C THR A 29 10.46 -79.39 5.27
N ARG A 30 11.66 -78.91 5.63
CA ARG A 30 11.85 -77.49 5.93
C ARG A 30 11.67 -76.66 4.67
N ARG A 31 10.91 -75.58 4.83
CA ARG A 31 10.59 -74.65 3.76
C ARG A 31 10.94 -73.23 4.19
N VAL A 32 11.38 -72.41 3.24
CA VAL A 32 11.41 -70.95 3.34
C VAL A 32 10.33 -70.45 2.41
N ASN A 33 9.30 -69.80 2.96
CA ASN A 33 8.13 -69.35 2.20
C ASN A 33 7.58 -70.42 1.24
N SER A 34 7.24 -71.60 1.78
CA SER A 34 6.74 -72.76 1.03
C SER A 34 7.70 -73.42 0.03
N LYS A 35 8.93 -72.91 -0.17
CA LYS A 35 9.95 -73.53 -1.04
C LYS A 35 10.86 -74.50 -0.26
N PRO A 36 11.02 -75.78 -0.67
CA PRO A 36 11.88 -76.75 0.01
C PRO A 36 13.35 -76.34 0.05
N LEU A 37 14.05 -76.65 1.15
CA LEU A 37 15.50 -76.43 1.30
C LEU A 37 16.35 -77.55 0.62
N SER A 38 16.05 -77.89 -0.63
CA SER A 38 16.76 -78.94 -1.38
C SER A 38 17.82 -78.41 -2.35
N GLY A 39 17.99 -77.08 -2.44
CA GLY A 39 18.94 -76.39 -3.32
C GLY A 39 18.86 -74.87 -3.15
N ASP A 40 19.43 -74.12 -4.09
CA ASP A 40 19.38 -72.66 -4.10
C ASP A 40 17.93 -72.15 -4.23
N ILE A 41 17.61 -71.10 -3.48
CA ILE A 41 16.27 -70.50 -3.45
C ILE A 41 16.34 -69.07 -3.98
N THR A 42 15.75 -68.85 -5.15
CA THR A 42 15.45 -67.50 -5.65
C THR A 42 14.12 -67.06 -5.06
N LEU A 43 14.12 -65.91 -4.38
CA LEU A 43 12.91 -65.25 -3.87
C LEU A 43 12.59 -64.03 -4.74
N TRP A 44 11.32 -63.91 -5.12
CA TRP A 44 10.73 -62.74 -5.76
C TRP A 44 9.98 -61.91 -4.71
N ALA A 45 9.68 -60.65 -5.02
CA ALA A 45 8.91 -59.80 -4.13
C ALA A 45 7.54 -60.42 -3.78
N SER A 46 6.90 -61.06 -4.77
CA SER A 46 5.64 -61.78 -4.59
C SER A 46 5.73 -62.98 -3.64
N ASP A 47 6.91 -63.59 -3.48
CA ASP A 47 7.08 -64.69 -2.52
C ASP A 47 6.86 -64.19 -1.09
N VAL A 48 7.39 -63.02 -0.75
CA VAL A 48 7.38 -62.52 0.65
C VAL A 48 6.38 -61.39 0.89
N GLY A 49 5.49 -61.12 -0.08
CA GLY A 49 4.53 -60.01 0.00
C GLY A 49 5.20 -58.63 -0.04
N ALA A 50 6.43 -58.54 -0.57
CA ALA A 50 7.13 -57.28 -0.76
C ALA A 50 6.64 -56.57 -2.02
N ILE A 51 6.89 -55.27 -2.08
CA ILE A 51 6.68 -54.47 -3.29
C ILE A 51 7.80 -54.78 -4.28
N SER A 52 7.43 -55.10 -5.52
CA SER A 52 8.38 -55.34 -6.61
C SER A 52 9.14 -54.06 -6.97
N ALA A 53 10.43 -54.19 -7.30
CA ALA A 53 11.20 -53.11 -7.92
C ALA A 53 10.80 -52.90 -9.39
N ASP A 54 10.34 -53.97 -10.04
CA ASP A 54 9.80 -53.93 -11.39
C ASP A 54 8.35 -53.47 -11.41
N ALA A 55 7.93 -52.87 -12.52
CA ALA A 55 6.54 -52.49 -12.71
C ALA A 55 5.63 -53.73 -12.73
N VAL A 56 4.53 -53.70 -11.96
CA VAL A 56 3.54 -54.77 -11.90
C VAL A 56 2.49 -54.68 -13.00
N GLY A 57 2.49 -53.57 -13.75
CA GLY A 57 1.62 -53.33 -14.90
C GLY A 57 1.98 -52.06 -15.66
N GLU A 58 1.29 -51.82 -16.77
CA GLU A 58 1.49 -50.67 -17.65
C GLU A 58 0.14 -50.01 -17.98
N ILE A 59 0.11 -48.67 -17.92
CA ILE A 59 -1.01 -47.84 -18.38
C ILE A 59 -0.61 -47.20 -19.70
N THR A 60 -1.43 -47.43 -20.74
CA THR A 60 -1.25 -46.90 -22.11
C THR A 60 -2.47 -46.09 -22.54
N ASP A 61 -2.45 -45.61 -23.78
CA ASP A 61 -3.57 -44.90 -24.41
C ASP A 61 -4.89 -45.69 -24.35
N ASN A 62 -6.01 -44.98 -24.31
CA ASN A 62 -7.39 -45.49 -24.23
C ASN A 62 -7.73 -46.28 -22.94
N GLY A 63 -6.84 -46.25 -21.94
CA GLY A 63 -7.06 -46.87 -20.63
C GLY A 63 -7.59 -45.91 -19.56
N THR A 64 -7.42 -46.30 -18.31
CA THR A 64 -7.66 -45.45 -17.13
C THR A 64 -6.51 -45.61 -16.15
N MET A 65 -6.22 -44.58 -15.37
CA MET A 65 -5.33 -44.68 -14.22
C MET A 65 -5.93 -45.60 -13.13
N ALA A 66 -7.27 -45.67 -13.05
CA ALA A 66 -7.98 -46.57 -12.15
C ALA A 66 -7.77 -48.06 -12.48
N SER A 67 -7.40 -48.40 -13.72
CA SER A 67 -7.10 -49.79 -14.11
C SER A 67 -5.94 -50.42 -13.33
N ALA A 68 -5.09 -49.59 -12.71
CA ALA A 68 -4.01 -50.04 -11.85
C ALA A 68 -4.54 -50.58 -10.51
N ASN A 69 -5.05 -51.80 -10.55
CA ASN A 69 -5.78 -52.49 -9.47
C ASN A 69 -4.93 -53.52 -8.71
N THR A 70 -3.60 -53.44 -8.84
CA THR A 70 -2.65 -54.29 -8.12
C THR A 70 -1.65 -53.39 -7.40
N PRO A 71 -1.43 -53.57 -6.07
CA PRO A 71 -0.43 -52.79 -5.34
C PRO A 71 0.97 -52.94 -5.94
N GLY A 72 1.71 -51.84 -6.03
CA GLY A 72 3.05 -51.78 -6.58
C GLY A 72 3.26 -50.61 -7.53
N TRP A 73 4.40 -50.61 -8.22
CA TRP A 73 4.73 -49.61 -9.23
C TRP A 73 4.13 -49.98 -10.58
N TRP A 74 3.51 -49.01 -11.23
CA TRP A 74 2.98 -49.13 -12.58
C TRP A 74 3.74 -48.20 -13.51
N ARG A 75 4.08 -48.69 -14.70
CA ARG A 75 4.62 -47.85 -15.75
C ARG A 75 3.49 -47.06 -16.39
N VAL A 76 3.66 -45.75 -16.55
CA VAL A 76 2.71 -44.92 -17.30
C VAL A 76 3.38 -44.52 -18.61
N ALA A 77 2.91 -45.12 -19.69
CA ALA A 77 3.44 -44.96 -21.05
C ALA A 77 2.32 -44.45 -21.98
N VAL A 78 1.72 -43.33 -21.60
CA VAL A 78 0.58 -42.73 -22.31
C VAL A 78 1.12 -41.73 -23.32
N SER A 79 0.92 -41.99 -24.61
CA SER A 79 1.35 -41.11 -25.72
C SER A 79 0.34 -39.99 -25.97
N ASN A 80 -0.94 -40.24 -25.67
CA ASN A 80 -2.02 -39.24 -25.74
C ASN A 80 -2.87 -39.26 -24.47
N SER A 81 -2.61 -38.32 -23.55
CA SER A 81 -3.31 -38.21 -22.27
C SER A 81 -4.81 -37.96 -22.38
N ASP A 82 -5.30 -37.42 -23.50
CA ASP A 82 -6.74 -37.19 -23.70
C ASP A 82 -7.52 -38.49 -23.90
N THR A 83 -6.83 -39.57 -24.26
CA THR A 83 -7.44 -40.90 -24.38
C THR A 83 -7.61 -41.61 -23.04
N VAL A 84 -6.99 -41.11 -21.97
CA VAL A 84 -7.07 -41.68 -20.62
C VAL A 84 -8.06 -40.87 -19.80
N ALA A 85 -9.26 -41.43 -19.61
CA ALA A 85 -10.43 -40.68 -19.14
C ALA A 85 -10.22 -39.96 -17.78
N ASP A 86 -9.49 -40.59 -16.87
CA ASP A 86 -9.21 -40.10 -15.53
C ASP A 86 -7.74 -39.66 -15.35
N PHE A 87 -7.09 -39.21 -16.43
CA PHE A 87 -5.71 -38.72 -16.36
C PHE A 87 -5.62 -37.44 -15.49
N PRO A 88 -4.57 -37.29 -14.64
CA PRO A 88 -4.37 -36.09 -13.82
C PRO A 88 -4.36 -34.80 -14.65
N THR A 89 -5.17 -33.83 -14.23
CA THR A 89 -5.44 -32.58 -14.96
C THR A 89 -5.30 -31.39 -14.02
N TYR A 90 -4.48 -30.41 -14.38
CA TYR A 90 -4.34 -29.15 -13.67
C TYR A 90 -5.68 -28.40 -13.57
N PRO A 91 -5.83 -27.46 -12.61
CA PRO A 91 -7.06 -26.68 -12.47
C PRO A 91 -7.49 -25.93 -13.74
N ASP A 92 -6.54 -25.57 -14.61
CA ASP A 92 -6.79 -24.90 -15.90
C ASP A 92 -7.26 -25.84 -17.02
N GLY A 93 -7.36 -27.15 -16.74
CA GLY A 93 -7.76 -28.18 -17.70
C GLY A 93 -6.61 -28.83 -18.47
N SER A 94 -5.38 -28.34 -18.34
CA SER A 94 -4.21 -28.96 -18.99
C SER A 94 -3.80 -30.26 -18.28
N LYS A 95 -3.33 -31.26 -19.04
CA LYS A 95 -2.91 -32.55 -18.48
C LYS A 95 -1.49 -32.48 -17.92
N LEU A 96 -1.20 -33.28 -16.89
CA LEU A 96 0.19 -33.53 -16.49
C LEU A 96 0.95 -34.21 -17.64
N TYR A 97 2.28 -34.11 -17.62
CA TYR A 97 3.11 -34.84 -18.59
C TYR A 97 2.81 -36.34 -18.51
N SER A 98 2.59 -36.97 -19.66
CA SER A 98 1.86 -38.24 -19.76
C SER A 98 2.69 -39.51 -19.59
N TYR A 99 4.02 -39.38 -19.55
CA TYR A 99 4.92 -40.47 -19.18
C TYR A 99 5.35 -40.34 -17.73
N GLY A 100 5.49 -41.47 -17.04
CA GLY A 100 5.92 -41.48 -15.65
C GLY A 100 5.70 -42.84 -14.99
N TYR A 101 5.47 -42.81 -13.68
CA TYR A 101 5.16 -44.00 -12.91
C TYR A 101 4.05 -43.71 -11.90
N LEU A 102 3.25 -44.72 -11.62
CA LEU A 102 2.14 -44.66 -10.69
C LEU A 102 2.42 -45.63 -9.54
N PHE A 103 2.44 -45.13 -8.32
CA PHE A 103 2.45 -45.97 -7.13
C PHE A 103 1.02 -46.29 -6.72
N VAL A 104 0.73 -47.57 -6.51
CA VAL A 104 -0.57 -48.03 -6.01
C VAL A 104 -0.38 -48.77 -4.69
N GLU A 105 -1.17 -48.41 -3.70
CA GLU A 105 -1.20 -49.07 -2.40
C GLU A 105 -2.64 -49.41 -2.00
N LYS A 106 -2.80 -50.55 -1.32
CA LYS A 106 -4.07 -50.98 -0.75
C LYS A 106 -3.91 -51.33 0.73
N ILE A 107 -4.66 -50.67 1.59
CA ILE A 107 -4.73 -50.98 3.03
C ILE A 107 -6.19 -51.14 3.41
N GLY A 108 -6.58 -52.37 3.78
CA GLY A 108 -8.00 -52.70 3.96
C GLY A 108 -8.81 -52.43 2.69
N GLU A 109 -9.82 -51.57 2.78
CA GLU A 109 -10.65 -51.14 1.66
C GLU A 109 -10.21 -49.81 1.04
N VAL A 110 -9.08 -49.25 1.48
CA VAL A 110 -8.55 -47.98 0.96
C VAL A 110 -7.60 -48.26 -0.19
N TRP A 111 -7.82 -47.58 -1.31
CA TRP A 111 -6.91 -47.51 -2.43
C TRP A 111 -6.25 -46.14 -2.49
N PHE A 112 -4.92 -46.13 -2.56
CA PHE A 112 -4.13 -44.93 -2.77
C PHE A 112 -3.40 -45.02 -4.11
N GLN A 113 -3.45 -43.94 -4.87
CA GLN A 113 -2.79 -43.82 -6.16
C GLN A 113 -1.99 -42.52 -6.19
N HIS A 114 -0.70 -42.63 -6.50
CA HIS A 114 0.23 -41.49 -6.56
C HIS A 114 1.02 -41.51 -7.87
N TYR A 115 0.65 -40.61 -8.77
CA TYR A 115 1.30 -40.44 -10.05
C TYR A 115 2.48 -39.48 -9.95
N TYR A 116 3.62 -39.93 -10.46
CA TYR A 116 4.85 -39.18 -10.60
C TYR A 116 5.12 -38.98 -12.10
N ALA A 117 4.80 -37.79 -12.60
CA ALA A 117 5.08 -37.44 -13.99
C ALA A 117 6.59 -37.30 -14.21
N HIS A 118 7.07 -37.69 -15.38
CA HIS A 118 8.50 -37.63 -15.73
C HIS A 118 9.08 -36.20 -15.67
N MET A 119 8.24 -35.17 -15.81
CA MET A 119 8.62 -33.76 -15.65
C MET A 119 8.50 -33.24 -14.19
N GLY A 120 8.31 -34.12 -13.21
CA GLY A 120 8.37 -33.80 -11.78
C GLY A 120 7.06 -33.39 -11.12
N ALA A 121 5.98 -33.22 -11.89
CA ALA A 121 4.65 -32.98 -11.33
C ALA A 121 4.10 -34.25 -10.66
N ASN A 122 3.47 -34.10 -9.50
CA ASN A 122 2.88 -35.20 -8.75
C ASN A 122 1.38 -35.00 -8.58
N ALA A 123 0.63 -36.09 -8.71
CA ALA A 123 -0.81 -36.10 -8.48
C ALA A 123 -1.19 -37.31 -7.64
N LYS A 124 -2.11 -37.13 -6.69
CA LYS A 124 -2.58 -38.21 -5.82
C LYS A 124 -4.08 -38.22 -5.67
N ARG A 125 -4.64 -39.41 -5.49
CA ARG A 125 -6.02 -39.60 -5.06
C ARG A 125 -6.10 -40.82 -4.15
N GLN A 126 -7.12 -40.82 -3.31
CA GLN A 126 -7.39 -41.90 -2.39
C GLN A 126 -8.90 -42.10 -2.32
N ASP A 127 -9.35 -43.35 -2.35
CA ASP A 127 -10.76 -43.67 -2.18
C ASP A 127 -10.99 -45.02 -1.51
N TRP A 128 -12.22 -45.25 -1.05
CA TRP A 128 -12.67 -46.54 -0.53
C TRP A 128 -13.31 -47.38 -1.63
N GLY A 129 -13.03 -48.69 -1.66
CA GLY A 129 -13.70 -49.60 -2.60
C GLY A 129 -13.08 -50.99 -2.73
N THR A 130 -13.79 -51.88 -3.42
CA THR A 130 -13.28 -53.21 -3.79
C THR A 130 -12.16 -53.14 -4.82
N GLU A 131 -12.18 -52.10 -5.66
CA GLU A 131 -11.18 -51.75 -6.68
C GLU A 131 -10.93 -50.23 -6.72
N PRO A 132 -9.82 -49.75 -7.32
CA PRO A 132 -9.63 -48.32 -7.53
C PRO A 132 -10.73 -47.75 -8.42
N ASN A 133 -11.23 -46.57 -8.07
CA ASN A 133 -12.30 -45.91 -8.82
C ASN A 133 -12.02 -44.40 -8.97
N THR A 134 -12.88 -43.69 -9.70
CA THR A 134 -12.69 -42.29 -10.07
C THR A 134 -13.60 -41.31 -9.31
N SER A 135 -14.23 -41.73 -8.22
CA SER A 135 -15.16 -40.88 -7.44
C SER A 135 -14.43 -39.72 -6.75
N ARG A 136 -13.12 -39.87 -6.52
CA ARG A 136 -12.25 -38.82 -5.99
C ARG A 136 -11.37 -38.25 -7.11
N PRO A 137 -11.38 -36.91 -7.31
CA PRO A 137 -10.51 -36.29 -8.29
C PRO A 137 -9.04 -36.39 -7.85
N TRP A 138 -8.15 -36.20 -8.82
CA TRP A 138 -6.72 -36.03 -8.53
C TRP A 138 -6.46 -34.70 -7.83
N ILE A 139 -5.63 -34.75 -6.79
CA ILE A 139 -5.02 -33.58 -6.16
C ILE A 139 -3.61 -33.45 -6.70
N ILE A 140 -3.29 -32.33 -7.33
CA ILE A 140 -1.98 -32.05 -7.87
C ILE A 140 -1.21 -31.19 -6.90
N ASP A 141 0.03 -31.58 -6.61
CA ASP A 141 0.88 -30.84 -5.68
C ASP A 141 1.24 -29.45 -6.20
N TYR A 142 1.35 -28.50 -5.28
CA TYR A 142 1.83 -27.16 -5.58
C TYR A 142 3.25 -27.23 -6.14
N ASN A 143 3.47 -26.55 -7.25
CA ASN A 143 4.77 -26.47 -7.91
C ASN A 143 4.85 -25.22 -8.80
N THR A 144 5.95 -25.02 -9.52
CA THR A 144 6.14 -23.83 -10.36
C THR A 144 5.15 -23.72 -11.53
N ALA A 145 4.62 -24.84 -12.02
CA ALA A 145 3.57 -24.90 -13.05
C ALA A 145 2.15 -24.87 -12.45
N ASN A 146 1.97 -25.31 -11.20
CA ASN A 146 0.71 -25.30 -10.46
C ASN A 146 0.84 -24.48 -9.17
N LYS A 147 1.01 -23.17 -9.32
CA LYS A 147 1.02 -22.22 -8.20
C LYS A 147 -0.24 -21.37 -8.26
N PRO A 148 -0.77 -20.89 -7.12
CA PRO A 148 -1.87 -19.93 -7.13
C PRO A 148 -1.51 -18.68 -7.92
N SER A 149 -2.47 -18.19 -8.71
CA SER A 149 -2.48 -16.84 -9.28
C SER A 149 -2.87 -15.81 -8.22
N ALA A 150 -2.77 -14.52 -8.58
CA ALA A 150 -3.27 -13.45 -7.71
C ALA A 150 -4.78 -13.57 -7.47
N ASP A 151 -5.54 -14.00 -8.49
CA ASP A 151 -6.97 -14.21 -8.41
C ASP A 151 -7.33 -15.35 -7.45
N ASP A 152 -6.55 -16.45 -7.46
CA ASP A 152 -6.77 -17.61 -6.59
C ASP A 152 -6.64 -17.28 -5.09
N VAL A 153 -5.88 -16.23 -4.76
CA VAL A 153 -5.62 -15.80 -3.36
C VAL A 153 -6.21 -14.45 -3.02
N GLY A 154 -6.95 -13.82 -3.94
CA GLY A 154 -7.52 -12.47 -3.75
C GLY A 154 -6.47 -11.36 -3.61
N ALA A 155 -5.29 -11.53 -4.20
CA ALA A 155 -4.23 -10.53 -4.22
C ALA A 155 -4.36 -9.57 -5.42
N LEU A 156 -3.81 -8.36 -5.29
CA LEU A 156 -3.68 -7.44 -6.42
C LEU A 156 -2.49 -7.90 -7.32
N PRO A 157 -2.68 -8.11 -8.63
CA PRO A 157 -1.60 -8.53 -9.52
C PRO A 157 -0.46 -7.51 -9.62
N ILE A 158 0.79 -7.97 -9.84
CA ILE A 158 1.96 -7.09 -10.04
C ILE A 158 1.84 -6.21 -11.29
N THR A 159 1.05 -6.66 -12.28
CA THR A 159 0.72 -5.90 -13.49
C THR A 159 -0.28 -4.77 -13.24
N GLY A 160 -0.74 -4.60 -11.99
CA GLY A 160 -1.83 -3.71 -11.63
C GLY A 160 -3.18 -4.40 -11.70
N GLY A 161 -4.21 -3.69 -11.23
CA GLY A 161 -5.59 -4.15 -11.18
C GLY A 161 -6.50 -3.10 -10.56
N GLN A 162 -7.75 -3.46 -10.31
CA GLN A 162 -8.72 -2.60 -9.65
C GLN A 162 -8.91 -3.05 -8.21
N LEU A 163 -8.89 -2.08 -7.28
CA LEU A 163 -9.34 -2.30 -5.91
C LEU A 163 -10.80 -1.87 -5.81
N ASN A 164 -11.70 -2.85 -5.81
CA ASN A 164 -13.13 -2.62 -5.68
C ASN A 164 -13.49 -2.47 -4.20
N GLY A 165 -13.52 -1.23 -3.71
CA GLY A 165 -13.87 -0.92 -2.32
C GLY A 165 -13.05 0.21 -1.72
N PRO A 166 -13.27 0.53 -0.43
CA PRO A 166 -12.46 1.49 0.29
C PRO A 166 -11.09 0.91 0.65
N LEU A 167 -10.01 1.68 0.48
CA LEU A 167 -8.66 1.26 0.89
C LEU A 167 -8.28 1.94 2.20
N GLY A 168 -7.94 1.17 3.23
CA GLY A 168 -7.39 1.69 4.48
C GLY A 168 -5.92 1.35 4.63
N ILE A 169 -5.08 2.33 4.96
CA ILE A 169 -3.66 2.11 5.27
C ILE A 169 -3.48 2.19 6.79
N GLY A 170 -3.27 1.02 7.40
CA GLY A 170 -3.06 0.88 8.85
C GLY A 170 -4.33 0.99 9.71
N THR A 171 -5.51 0.93 9.09
CA THR A 171 -6.82 1.22 9.70
C THR A 171 -7.95 0.78 8.77
N ASP A 172 -9.16 0.56 9.28
CA ASP A 172 -10.34 0.37 8.41
C ASP A 172 -10.75 1.72 7.81
N ASN A 173 -11.39 1.70 6.63
CA ASN A 173 -11.80 2.92 5.93
C ASN A 173 -13.31 3.14 6.05
N VAL A 174 -13.72 4.21 6.75
CA VAL A 174 -15.13 4.60 6.90
C VAL A 174 -15.57 5.74 5.97
N LEU A 175 -14.68 6.28 5.14
CA LEU A 175 -15.05 7.22 4.08
C LEU A 175 -15.84 6.52 2.95
N GLY A 176 -15.86 5.18 2.92
CA GLY A 176 -16.60 4.37 1.94
C GLY A 176 -15.90 4.27 0.59
N GLY A 177 -16.56 3.68 -0.42
CA GLY A 177 -15.96 3.41 -1.73
C GLY A 177 -15.29 4.63 -2.40
N ASN A 178 -14.34 4.36 -3.30
CA ASN A 178 -13.55 5.36 -4.02
C ASN A 178 -12.75 6.29 -3.08
N SER A 179 -12.20 5.74 -2.00
CA SER A 179 -11.41 6.50 -1.05
C SER A 179 -10.21 5.73 -0.52
N ILE A 180 -9.26 6.48 0.01
CA ILE A 180 -8.10 6.00 0.74
C ILE A 180 -8.03 6.75 2.07
N VAL A 181 -7.87 6.04 3.19
CA VAL A 181 -7.61 6.65 4.52
C VAL A 181 -6.24 6.23 5.04
N LEU A 182 -5.65 7.07 5.90
CA LEU A 182 -4.27 6.96 6.33
C LEU A 182 -4.17 7.09 7.86
N GLY A 183 -3.82 6.00 8.55
CA GLY A 183 -3.52 6.01 9.99
C GLY A 183 -4.72 6.12 10.93
N ASP A 184 -5.83 6.70 10.48
CA ASP A 184 -7.13 6.69 11.14
C ASP A 184 -8.25 6.36 10.13
N HIS A 185 -9.48 6.21 10.64
CA HIS A 185 -10.56 5.64 9.86
C HIS A 185 -11.21 6.60 8.86
N ASP A 186 -10.96 7.91 8.98
CA ASP A 186 -11.76 8.97 8.36
C ASP A 186 -10.95 10.22 7.92
N THR A 187 -9.63 10.12 7.88
CA THR A 187 -8.71 11.11 7.29
C THR A 187 -8.08 10.52 6.02
N GLY A 188 -8.23 11.23 4.89
CA GLY A 188 -7.77 10.70 3.62
C GLY A 188 -8.27 11.44 2.37
N LEU A 189 -8.30 10.73 1.25
CA LEU A 189 -8.78 11.22 -0.05
C LEU A 189 -10.02 10.45 -0.47
N LYS A 190 -11.02 11.14 -1.03
CA LYS A 190 -12.24 10.51 -1.54
C LYS A 190 -12.67 11.16 -2.86
N GLN A 191 -13.01 10.33 -3.85
CA GLN A 191 -13.71 10.80 -5.03
C GLN A 191 -15.22 10.88 -4.74
N ASN A 192 -15.79 12.07 -4.84
CA ASN A 192 -17.22 12.35 -4.56
C ASN A 192 -18.03 12.66 -5.83
N GLY A 193 -17.50 12.27 -6.98
CA GLY A 193 -18.09 12.48 -8.29
C GLY A 193 -17.01 12.52 -9.37
N ASP A 194 -17.42 12.45 -10.63
CA ASP A 194 -16.49 12.65 -11.73
C ASP A 194 -15.84 14.04 -11.64
N GLY A 195 -14.52 14.08 -11.76
CA GLY A 195 -13.73 15.30 -11.58
C GLY A 195 -13.72 15.91 -10.17
N LEU A 196 -14.31 15.28 -9.15
CA LEU A 196 -14.37 15.81 -7.77
C LEU A 196 -13.53 14.96 -6.80
N LEU A 197 -12.31 15.40 -6.54
CA LEU A 197 -11.42 14.80 -5.55
C LEU A 197 -11.41 15.63 -4.27
N ASP A 198 -11.78 15.01 -3.16
CA ASP A 198 -11.91 15.68 -1.86
C ASP A 198 -10.89 15.15 -0.85
N ILE A 199 -10.37 16.05 -0.01
CA ILE A 199 -9.56 15.73 1.16
C ILE A 199 -10.46 15.76 2.39
N TYR A 200 -10.37 14.70 3.20
CA TYR A 200 -11.05 14.56 4.48
C TYR A 200 -10.05 14.53 5.62
N ALA A 201 -10.44 15.15 6.74
CA ALA A 201 -9.74 15.02 8.02
C ALA A 201 -10.78 14.79 9.11
N ASN A 202 -10.65 13.68 9.85
CA ASN A 202 -11.57 13.28 10.91
C ASN A 202 -13.06 13.34 10.46
N GLY A 203 -13.34 12.76 9.29
CA GLY A 203 -14.69 12.67 8.72
C GLY A 203 -15.22 13.95 8.09
N VAL A 204 -14.44 15.04 8.08
CA VAL A 204 -14.85 16.34 7.55
C VAL A 204 -14.10 16.66 6.26
N GLN A 205 -14.83 17.02 5.20
CA GLN A 205 -14.24 17.55 3.98
C GLN A 205 -13.55 18.90 4.28
N VAL A 206 -12.26 18.98 4.02
CA VAL A 206 -11.45 20.19 4.27
C VAL A 206 -11.03 20.89 2.98
N PHE A 207 -10.95 20.16 1.86
CA PHE A 207 -10.51 20.70 0.58
C PHE A 207 -11.13 19.93 -0.59
N ARG A 208 -11.39 20.62 -1.71
CA ARG A 208 -11.85 20.04 -2.97
C ARG A 208 -10.96 20.45 -4.14
N PHE A 209 -10.59 19.46 -4.95
CA PHE A 209 -9.95 19.61 -6.25
C PHE A 209 -10.98 19.29 -7.33
N GLN A 210 -11.14 20.22 -8.27
CA GLN A 210 -12.04 20.09 -9.41
C GLN A 210 -11.43 20.77 -10.64
N ASN A 211 -11.99 20.53 -11.82
CA ASN A 211 -11.37 20.92 -13.10
C ASN A 211 -10.94 22.39 -13.18
N ASP A 212 -11.78 23.30 -12.66
CA ASP A 212 -11.58 24.74 -12.84
C ASP A 212 -11.02 25.44 -11.59
N THR A 213 -11.24 24.87 -10.40
CA THR A 213 -10.93 25.55 -9.14
C THR A 213 -10.42 24.60 -8.07
N LEU A 214 -9.71 25.19 -7.12
CA LEU A 214 -9.38 24.60 -5.84
C LEU A 214 -10.24 25.27 -4.78
N GLU A 215 -11.05 24.51 -4.05
CA GLU A 215 -11.97 25.04 -3.06
C GLU A 215 -11.57 24.57 -1.66
N SER A 216 -11.06 25.51 -0.85
CA SER A 216 -10.86 25.26 0.58
C SER A 216 -12.19 25.38 1.32
N LYS A 217 -12.55 24.35 2.09
CA LYS A 217 -13.74 24.35 2.97
C LYS A 217 -13.42 24.89 4.36
N LYS A 218 -12.16 25.22 4.61
CA LYS A 218 -11.63 25.76 5.87
C LYS A 218 -10.79 27.01 5.61
N ALA A 219 -10.47 27.77 6.66
CA ALA A 219 -9.53 28.87 6.54
C ALA A 219 -8.15 28.34 6.14
N ILE A 220 -7.47 29.06 5.24
CA ILE A 220 -6.11 28.72 4.82
C ILE A 220 -5.15 29.58 5.64
N ASN A 221 -4.28 28.95 6.44
CA ASN A 221 -3.17 29.63 7.07
C ASN A 221 -1.93 29.53 6.18
N VAL A 222 -1.34 30.66 5.83
CA VAL A 222 -0.19 30.74 4.91
C VAL A 222 0.97 31.40 5.64
N THR A 223 2.10 30.69 5.74
CA THR A 223 3.32 31.22 6.38
C THR A 223 4.07 32.21 5.49
N GLY A 224 3.85 32.16 4.18
CA GLY A 224 4.45 33.03 3.18
C GLY A 224 3.46 33.99 2.52
N ARG A 225 3.85 34.50 1.35
CA ARG A 225 3.03 35.41 0.53
C ARG A 225 2.13 34.62 -0.42
N LEU A 226 0.87 35.05 -0.53
CA LEU A 226 0.00 34.69 -1.66
C LEU A 226 0.12 35.78 -2.72
N THR A 227 0.35 35.38 -3.98
CA THR A 227 0.40 36.30 -5.13
C THR A 227 -0.72 35.93 -6.11
N PRO A 228 -1.95 36.46 -5.92
CA PRO A 228 -3.02 36.32 -6.91
C PRO A 228 -2.60 36.79 -8.31
N THR A 229 -3.15 36.16 -9.35
CA THR A 229 -3.04 36.66 -10.74
C THR A 229 -3.98 37.84 -11.00
N ASP A 230 -5.03 37.97 -10.19
CA ASP A 230 -5.99 39.05 -10.19
C ASP A 230 -6.21 39.53 -8.74
N TYR A 231 -5.97 40.82 -8.51
CA TYR A 231 -6.18 41.48 -7.22
C TYR A 231 -7.49 42.26 -7.16
N GLY A 232 -8.35 42.21 -8.19
CA GLY A 232 -9.55 43.05 -8.30
C GLY A 232 -10.48 42.96 -7.09
N ASN A 233 -10.61 41.79 -6.46
CA ASN A 233 -11.41 41.62 -5.24
C ASN A 233 -10.76 42.21 -3.97
N PHE A 234 -9.43 42.37 -3.94
CA PHE A 234 -8.69 43.09 -2.90
C PHE A 234 -8.72 44.59 -3.18
N ASP A 235 -8.42 44.99 -4.42
CA ASP A 235 -8.38 46.38 -4.86
C ASP A 235 -9.75 47.07 -4.77
N ALA A 236 -10.86 46.34 -4.91
CA ALA A 236 -12.20 46.88 -4.69
C ALA A 236 -12.51 47.19 -3.21
N ARG A 237 -11.77 46.59 -2.26
CA ARG A 237 -11.96 46.81 -0.81
C ARG A 237 -11.09 47.93 -0.27
N TYR A 238 -10.00 48.26 -0.95
CA TYR A 238 -9.07 49.33 -0.56
C TYR A 238 -9.19 50.50 -1.53
N LEU A 239 -8.94 51.74 -1.07
CA LEU A 239 -8.91 52.89 -1.98
C LEU A 239 -7.78 52.71 -2.99
N THR A 240 -8.11 52.61 -4.27
CA THR A 240 -7.12 52.54 -5.34
C THR A 240 -6.32 53.84 -5.38
N ALA A 241 -5.03 53.77 -5.73
CA ALA A 241 -4.13 54.94 -5.74
C ALA A 241 -4.66 56.12 -6.58
N GLY A 242 -5.51 55.87 -7.58
CA GLY A 242 -6.15 56.92 -8.39
C GLY A 242 -7.26 57.71 -7.70
N ASN A 243 -7.80 57.22 -6.57
CA ASN A 243 -8.80 57.91 -5.76
C ASN A 243 -8.20 58.59 -4.51
N ALA A 244 -6.88 58.50 -4.33
CA ALA A 244 -6.14 59.27 -3.35
C ALA A 244 -5.53 60.50 -4.04
N TYR A 245 -5.61 61.67 -3.41
CA TYR A 245 -4.90 62.84 -3.90
C TYR A 245 -3.39 62.56 -3.90
N THR A 246 -2.73 62.81 -5.03
CA THR A 246 -1.27 62.85 -5.08
C THR A 246 -0.73 63.85 -4.06
N LYS A 247 0.55 63.74 -3.70
CA LYS A 247 1.19 64.72 -2.79
C LYS A 247 0.96 66.15 -3.29
N ASN A 248 1.16 66.39 -4.58
CA ASN A 248 0.97 67.71 -5.19
C ASN A 248 -0.50 68.18 -5.12
N GLU A 249 -1.48 67.30 -5.32
CA GLU A 249 -2.90 67.67 -5.17
C GLU A 249 -3.27 67.97 -3.73
N SER A 250 -2.79 67.17 -2.78
CA SER A 250 -2.99 67.39 -1.35
C SER A 250 -2.34 68.70 -0.91
N ASP A 251 -1.10 68.92 -1.31
CA ASP A 251 -0.34 70.14 -1.01
C ASP A 251 -1.10 71.38 -1.52
N ASN A 252 -1.67 71.34 -2.73
CA ASN A 252 -2.43 72.45 -3.29
C ASN A 252 -3.83 72.65 -2.68
N ARG A 253 -4.42 71.63 -2.05
CA ARG A 253 -5.78 71.68 -1.49
C ARG A 253 -5.82 71.98 -0.01
N TYR A 254 -4.83 71.52 0.74
CA TYR A 254 -4.86 71.53 2.20
C TYR A 254 -3.81 72.46 2.80
N VAL A 255 -4.15 73.06 3.95
CA VAL A 255 -3.22 73.85 4.76
C VAL A 255 -2.16 72.92 5.34
N GLN A 256 -0.91 73.14 4.94
CA GLN A 256 0.22 72.34 5.38
C GLN A 256 0.89 72.96 6.62
N ASN A 257 0.74 74.27 6.80
CA ASN A 257 1.31 75.00 7.93
C ASN A 257 0.59 76.33 8.18
N ILE A 258 0.68 76.88 9.39
CA ILE A 258 0.12 78.18 9.79
C ILE A 258 1.18 78.95 10.56
N GLN A 259 1.34 80.23 10.26
CA GLN A 259 2.28 81.10 10.96
C GLN A 259 1.75 82.53 11.14
N ARG A 260 2.44 83.28 12.00
CA ARG A 260 2.34 84.74 12.03
C ARG A 260 3.29 85.35 11.00
N GLY A 261 2.81 86.30 10.20
CA GLY A 261 3.66 87.05 9.28
C GLY A 261 4.56 88.08 10.00
N ALA A 262 5.24 88.90 9.20
CA ALA A 262 6.07 89.99 9.68
C ALA A 262 5.22 91.05 10.43
N PRO A 263 5.75 91.67 11.50
CA PRO A 263 5.06 92.76 12.19
C PRO A 263 4.96 93.99 11.28
N VAL A 264 3.77 94.59 11.24
CA VAL A 264 3.51 95.85 10.55
C VAL A 264 3.24 96.94 11.57
N TRP A 265 3.89 98.08 11.36
CA TRP A 265 3.86 99.24 12.22
C TRP A 265 3.29 100.43 11.44
N PRO A 266 1.99 100.76 11.59
CA PRO A 266 1.35 101.84 10.82
C PRO A 266 1.76 103.25 11.27
N GLY A 267 2.61 103.38 12.29
CA GLY A 267 2.98 104.65 12.89
C GLY A 267 2.12 105.01 14.10
N LYS A 268 2.25 106.25 14.58
CA LYS A 268 1.50 106.76 15.72
C LYS A 268 0.04 107.04 15.29
N VAL A 269 -0.90 106.65 16.14
CA VAL A 269 -2.32 106.98 15.99
C VAL A 269 -2.83 107.64 17.28
N ASP A 270 -4.01 108.25 17.22
CA ASP A 270 -4.75 108.67 18.41
C ASP A 270 -5.28 107.45 19.20
N GLU A 271 -5.66 107.66 20.47
CA GLU A 271 -6.24 106.63 21.36
C GLU A 271 -7.58 106.07 20.83
N TYR A 272 -8.19 106.75 19.85
CA TYR A 272 -9.37 106.31 19.11
C TYR A 272 -9.00 105.66 17.77
N GLY A 273 -7.76 105.18 17.63
CA GLY A 273 -7.20 104.54 16.44
C GLY A 273 -8.13 103.47 15.85
N PRO A 274 -7.82 102.95 14.65
CA PRO A 274 -8.80 102.20 13.85
C PRO A 274 -9.50 101.12 14.69
N ALA A 275 -10.84 101.08 14.59
CA ALA A 275 -11.69 100.25 15.45
C ALA A 275 -11.37 98.74 15.37
N GLU A 276 -10.58 98.32 14.39
CA GLU A 276 -10.20 96.93 14.15
C GLU A 276 -8.79 96.83 13.54
N ALA A 277 -8.10 95.71 13.78
CA ALA A 277 -6.91 95.37 13.02
C ALA A 277 -7.28 95.13 11.55
N PRO A 278 -6.37 95.37 10.58
CA PRO A 278 -6.66 95.09 9.17
C PRO A 278 -7.11 93.65 8.94
N ALA A 279 -7.97 93.41 7.95
CA ALA A 279 -8.49 92.10 7.60
C ALA A 279 -7.38 91.04 7.53
N GLY A 280 -7.59 89.89 8.18
CA GLY A 280 -6.61 88.80 8.24
C GLY A 280 -5.44 89.03 9.18
N CYS A 281 -5.40 90.15 9.89
CA CYS A 281 -4.37 90.47 10.88
C CYS A 281 -4.92 90.40 12.31
N PHE A 282 -4.01 90.19 13.25
CA PHE A 282 -4.31 90.27 14.67
C PHE A 282 -3.31 91.19 15.37
N LEU A 283 -3.79 91.87 16.41
CA LEU A 283 -2.95 92.71 17.24
C LEU A 283 -1.92 91.85 17.98
N THR A 284 -0.65 92.24 17.91
CA THR A 284 0.43 91.52 18.60
C THR A 284 1.15 92.38 19.63
N GLN A 285 0.90 93.68 19.61
CA GLN A 285 1.46 94.62 20.57
C GLN A 285 0.66 95.93 20.55
N ALA A 286 0.43 96.50 21.73
CA ALA A 286 -0.02 97.88 21.92
C ALA A 286 0.83 98.52 23.02
N ARG A 287 1.25 99.77 22.81
CA ARG A 287 2.08 100.54 23.75
C ARG A 287 1.63 102.00 23.75
N HIS A 288 1.47 102.57 24.94
CA HIS A 288 1.25 104.01 25.12
C HIS A 288 2.51 104.79 24.74
N ASP A 289 2.35 105.87 23.99
CA ASP A 289 3.43 106.81 23.67
C ASP A 289 3.63 107.80 24.83
N THR A 290 4.72 107.63 25.56
CA THR A 290 5.07 108.46 26.73
C THR A 290 5.30 109.94 26.39
N THR A 291 5.33 110.32 25.12
CA THR A 291 5.55 111.70 24.66
C THR A 291 4.25 112.46 24.35
N THR A 292 3.08 111.83 24.52
CA THR A 292 1.76 112.42 24.22
C THR A 292 0.72 112.00 25.25
N ALA A 293 -0.32 112.80 25.47
CA ALA A 293 -1.38 112.45 26.42
C ALA A 293 -2.32 111.33 25.92
N TYR A 294 -2.38 111.10 24.60
CA TYR A 294 -3.37 110.20 23.96
C TYR A 294 -2.80 109.40 22.77
N GLY A 295 -1.48 109.32 22.62
CA GLY A 295 -0.85 108.62 21.50
C GLY A 295 -0.65 107.14 21.81
N VAL A 296 -1.04 106.28 20.88
CA VAL A 296 -0.81 104.84 20.96
C VAL A 296 0.00 104.39 19.75
N THR A 297 0.92 103.45 19.99
CA THR A 297 1.58 102.70 18.93
C THR A 297 1.16 101.24 19.03
N PHE A 298 0.87 100.62 17.90
CA PHE A 298 0.50 99.21 17.86
C PHE A 298 1.19 98.49 16.71
N ALA A 299 1.36 97.18 16.87
CA ALA A 299 1.82 96.28 15.82
C ALA A 299 0.80 95.18 15.59
N TYR A 300 0.42 94.99 14.34
CA TYR A 300 -0.37 93.84 13.92
C TYR A 300 0.48 92.89 13.07
N ARG A 301 0.07 91.64 13.00
CA ARG A 301 0.68 90.64 12.12
C ARG A 301 -0.42 89.94 11.31
N PRO A 302 -0.22 89.70 10.01
CA PRO A 302 -1.13 88.87 9.23
C PRO A 302 -1.03 87.42 9.70
N LEU A 303 -2.17 86.73 9.81
CA LEU A 303 -2.21 85.28 9.94
C LEU A 303 -2.02 84.68 8.54
N GLN A 304 -1.02 83.80 8.41
CA GLN A 304 -0.66 83.20 7.14
C GLN A 304 -0.78 81.69 7.19
N MET A 305 -1.19 81.10 6.08
CA MET A 305 -1.25 79.65 5.87
C MET A 305 -0.40 79.25 4.66
N TRP A 306 0.30 78.13 4.76
CA TRP A 306 1.01 77.54 3.64
C TRP A 306 0.09 76.56 2.92
N VAL A 307 -0.29 76.91 1.70
CA VAL A 307 -1.11 76.08 0.81
C VAL A 307 -0.51 76.14 -0.59
N GLY A 308 -0.39 74.98 -1.23
CA GLY A 308 0.34 74.79 -2.48
C GLY A 308 1.84 75.01 -2.27
N ASN A 309 2.39 76.02 -2.94
CA ASN A 309 3.82 76.34 -2.94
C ASN A 309 4.12 77.75 -2.39
N GLY A 310 3.34 78.23 -1.41
CA GLY A 310 3.59 79.54 -0.82
C GLY A 310 2.74 79.89 0.39
N TRP A 311 3.21 80.86 1.15
CA TRP A 311 2.45 81.51 2.22
C TRP A 311 1.36 82.42 1.63
N ARG A 312 0.13 82.25 2.11
CA ARG A 312 -1.02 83.10 1.79
C ARG A 312 -1.50 83.77 3.07
N THR A 313 -1.70 85.09 3.01
CA THR A 313 -2.38 85.82 4.09
C THR A 313 -3.86 85.50 4.02
N ILE A 314 -4.46 85.14 5.16
CA ILE A 314 -5.89 84.90 5.26
C ILE A 314 -6.61 86.23 5.01
N ASN A 315 -7.70 86.23 4.23
CA ASN A 315 -8.56 87.40 4.16
C ASN A 315 -9.50 87.39 5.38
N GLY A 316 -9.58 88.52 6.08
CA GLY A 316 -10.44 88.68 7.26
C GLY A 316 -11.90 88.79 6.92
#